data_AF-A0A1E3QKU5-F1
#
_entry.id   AF-A0A1E3QKU5-F1
#
_cell.length_a   1.000
_cell.length_b   1.000
_cell.length_c   1.000
_cell.angle_alpha   90.00
_cell.angle_beta   90.00
_cell.angle_gamma   90.00
#
_symmetry.space_group_name_H-M   'P 1'
#
loop_
_entity.id
_entity.type
_entity.pdbx_description
1 polymer ?
#
loop_
_entity_poly.entity_id
_entity_poly.type
_entity_poly.pdbx_seq_one_letter_code
_entity_poly.pdbx_strand_id
1 'polypeptide(L)'
;MTQITALYLRTPAKLFRPSRFDYLATTRLMFRDSLKDKPYRFFTHSSLAILTSAVKAHGWLYIPKHVMPPLILNSATGVILYTTYLGSLQALSDKHTVGTLVYPSPLDTFRAGFLAGFAQSLAAAPIDAIQARSSALEVLSGGIHNTTYWQYGLKKLQEIGVTGVFAGYGLSMVKESVGFAFYFSTFEYIKNQAFCNTVNMIYGYRKLKATILFRDPPSSESSRQINRNHKFLQTTFILLAGASAAFVLLAIQYPLTKVQNIHLKRLEYLDIAAQQAKPAPPAPPAVDPSTKHPISAKLQPFIDYFKNPKIKLYYQSYLDTIIHVDKAKSRSKLSWFQWGYRGFAYNALTMIPTTSVCLLVFEILRTRLADELEDSLEP
;
A
#
# COMPACT_ATOMS: atom_id res chain seq x y z
N MET A 1 -18.24 -24.21 2.94
CA MET A 1 -18.68 -22.80 2.92
C MET A 1 -18.18 -21.99 4.13
N THR A 2 -18.27 -22.48 5.36
CA THR A 2 -17.95 -21.73 6.60
C THR A 2 -16.46 -21.41 6.83
N GLN A 3 -15.52 -22.21 6.32
CA GLN A 3 -14.08 -21.95 6.47
C GLN A 3 -13.58 -20.77 5.62
N ILE A 4 -14.20 -20.53 4.45
CA ILE A 4 -13.87 -19.41 3.56
C ILE A 4 -14.36 -18.10 4.18
N THR A 5 -15.57 -18.08 4.75
CA THR A 5 -16.11 -16.92 5.46
C THR A 5 -15.30 -16.56 6.72
N ALA A 6 -14.75 -17.56 7.42
CA ALA A 6 -13.88 -17.36 8.58
C ALA A 6 -12.47 -16.83 8.22
N LEU A 7 -11.91 -17.26 7.09
CA LEU A 7 -10.67 -16.68 6.53
C LEU A 7 -10.91 -15.21 6.12
N TYR A 8 -12.08 -14.94 5.57
CA TYR A 8 -12.49 -13.67 4.97
C TYR A 8 -12.75 -12.55 5.99
N LEU A 9 -13.34 -12.86 7.15
CA LEU A 9 -13.59 -11.89 8.23
C LEU A 9 -12.36 -11.63 9.14
N ARG A 10 -11.25 -12.33 8.87
CA ARG A 10 -9.98 -12.16 9.59
C ARG A 10 -9.15 -10.99 9.06
N THR A 11 -9.37 -10.58 7.81
CA THR A 11 -8.73 -9.41 7.21
C THR A 11 -9.63 -8.19 7.38
N PRO A 12 -9.20 -7.14 8.10
CA PRO A 12 -9.95 -5.89 8.15
C PRO A 12 -10.16 -5.33 6.74
N ALA A 13 -11.30 -4.68 6.46
CA ALA A 13 -11.56 -4.04 5.17
C ALA A 13 -10.40 -3.10 4.82
N LYS A 14 -9.62 -3.45 3.79
CA LYS A 14 -8.42 -2.73 3.39
C LYS A 14 -8.79 -1.80 2.24
N LEU A 15 -8.70 -0.51 2.49
CA LEU A 15 -8.98 0.51 1.48
C LEU A 15 -7.84 0.51 0.45
N PHE A 16 -8.09 -0.08 -0.73
CA PHE A 16 -7.31 -0.06 -1.98
C PHE A 16 -5.84 -0.53 -1.97
N ARG A 17 -5.25 -0.83 -0.81
CA ARG A 17 -3.87 -1.37 -0.69
C ARG A 17 -3.69 -2.08 0.66
N PRO A 18 -2.64 -2.91 0.82
CA PRO A 18 -2.29 -3.45 2.13
C PRO A 18 -2.08 -2.32 3.15
N SER A 19 -2.78 -2.38 4.29
CA SER A 19 -2.56 -1.44 5.39
C SER A 19 -1.12 -1.57 5.89
N ARG A 20 -0.42 -0.44 6.04
CA ARG A 20 0.94 -0.43 6.61
C ARG A 20 0.85 -0.84 8.07
N PHE A 21 0.08 -0.10 8.85
CA PHE A 21 -0.17 -0.41 10.26
C PHE A 21 -1.57 -1.01 10.45
N ASP A 22 -1.67 -2.18 11.07
CA ASP A 22 -2.97 -2.78 11.40
C ASP A 22 -3.54 -2.13 12.66
N TYR A 23 -4.70 -1.49 12.52
CA TYR A 23 -5.36 -0.71 13.57
C TYR A 23 -5.83 -1.54 14.77
N LEU A 24 -5.91 -2.87 14.64
CA LEU A 24 -6.23 -3.79 15.76
C LEU A 24 -5.03 -4.62 16.20
N ALA A 25 -3.83 -4.42 15.63
CA ALA A 25 -2.66 -5.24 15.97
C ALA A 25 -2.45 -5.34 17.47
N THR A 26 -2.45 -4.20 18.17
CA THR A 26 -2.23 -4.19 19.60
C THR A 26 -3.42 -4.69 20.39
N THR A 27 -4.64 -4.37 19.99
CA THR A 27 -5.82 -4.92 20.64
C THR A 27 -5.78 -6.45 20.59
N ARG A 28 -5.40 -7.04 19.45
CA ARG A 28 -5.23 -8.49 19.32
C ARG A 28 -4.07 -9.02 20.16
N LEU A 29 -2.99 -8.26 20.33
CA LEU A 29 -1.88 -8.63 21.22
C LEU A 29 -2.31 -8.62 22.69
N MET A 30 -3.06 -7.61 23.13
CA MET A 30 -3.57 -7.50 24.51
C MET A 30 -4.48 -8.66 24.89
N PHE A 31 -5.40 -9.05 24.00
CA PHE A 31 -6.31 -10.17 24.23
C PHE A 31 -5.73 -11.53 23.80
N ARG A 32 -4.47 -11.57 23.33
CA ARG A 32 -3.86 -12.81 22.81
C ARG A 32 -3.84 -13.90 23.86
N ASP A 33 -3.34 -13.59 25.06
CA ASP A 33 -3.14 -14.58 26.12
C ASP A 33 -4.49 -15.09 26.66
N SER A 34 -5.51 -14.24 26.71
CA SER A 34 -6.87 -14.63 27.13
C SER A 34 -7.64 -15.46 26.09
N LEU A 35 -7.24 -15.41 24.83
CA LEU A 35 -7.91 -16.08 23.70
C LEU A 35 -7.15 -17.29 23.17
N LYS A 36 -5.85 -17.43 23.48
CA LYS A 36 -4.97 -18.49 22.98
C LYS A 36 -5.49 -19.90 23.32
N ASP A 37 -6.06 -20.05 24.51
CA ASP A 37 -6.49 -21.36 25.03
C ASP A 37 -7.95 -21.70 24.69
N LYS A 38 -8.66 -20.82 23.96
CA LYS A 38 -10.09 -20.99 23.65
C LYS A 38 -10.30 -21.42 22.19
N PRO A 39 -11.28 -22.28 21.89
CA PRO A 39 -11.63 -22.61 20.51
C PRO A 39 -12.17 -21.37 19.77
N TYR A 40 -11.89 -21.29 18.48
CA TYR A 40 -12.30 -20.14 17.66
C TYR A 40 -13.82 -19.98 17.65
N ARG A 41 -14.28 -18.79 18.05
CA ARG A 41 -15.69 -18.36 18.01
C ARG A 41 -15.81 -17.00 17.35
N PHE A 42 -16.77 -16.84 16.44
CA PHE A 42 -16.97 -15.61 15.68
C PHE A 42 -17.14 -14.37 16.58
N PHE A 43 -18.00 -14.48 17.60
CA PHE A 43 -18.29 -13.41 18.55
C PHE A 43 -17.19 -13.14 19.59
N THR A 44 -16.07 -13.85 19.52
CA THR A 44 -14.96 -13.69 20.48
C THR A 44 -13.63 -13.39 19.76
N HIS A 45 -13.41 -13.97 18.58
CA HIS A 45 -12.15 -13.90 17.85
C HIS A 45 -12.21 -13.00 16.60
N SER A 46 -13.40 -12.54 16.20
CA SER A 46 -13.50 -11.57 15.09
C SER A 46 -12.89 -10.23 15.48
N SER A 47 -12.44 -9.47 14.47
CA SER A 47 -11.93 -8.10 14.64
C SER A 47 -12.94 -7.21 15.37
N LEU A 48 -14.22 -7.32 15.01
CA LEU A 48 -15.31 -6.59 15.66
C LEU A 48 -15.52 -7.05 17.10
N ALA A 49 -15.51 -8.36 17.37
CA ALA A 49 -15.63 -8.89 18.73
C ALA A 49 -14.50 -8.40 19.65
N ILE A 50 -13.26 -8.45 19.17
CA ILE A 50 -12.09 -7.99 19.93
C ILE A 50 -12.19 -6.48 20.20
N LEU A 51 -12.63 -5.70 19.21
CA LEU A 51 -12.87 -4.26 19.37
C LEU A 51 -13.98 -3.97 20.39
N THR A 52 -15.12 -4.65 20.29
CA THR A 52 -16.23 -4.48 21.25
C THR A 52 -15.82 -4.88 22.67
N SER A 53 -14.97 -5.90 22.81
CA SER A 53 -14.43 -6.33 24.10
C SER A 53 -13.46 -5.31 24.67
N ALA A 54 -12.62 -4.70 23.82
CA ALA A 54 -11.74 -3.60 24.22
C ALA A 54 -12.51 -2.35 24.65
N VAL A 55 -13.57 -1.99 23.93
CA VAL A 55 -14.45 -0.86 24.28
C VAL A 55 -15.19 -1.11 25.60
N LYS A 56 -15.63 -2.35 25.84
CA LYS A 56 -16.24 -2.72 27.14
C LYS A 56 -15.22 -2.67 28.29
N ALA A 57 -13.97 -3.04 28.05
CA ALA A 57 -12.92 -3.06 29.07
C ALA A 57 -12.32 -1.67 29.38
N HIS A 58 -12.12 -0.82 28.37
CA HIS A 58 -11.40 0.46 28.49
C HIS A 58 -12.28 1.69 28.20
N GLY A 59 -13.56 1.49 27.89
CA GLY A 59 -14.51 2.55 27.52
C GLY A 59 -14.39 3.01 26.06
N TRP A 60 -15.32 3.89 25.66
CA TRP A 60 -15.40 4.44 24.30
C TRP A 60 -14.18 5.27 23.88
N LEU A 61 -13.44 5.83 24.85
CA LEU A 61 -12.22 6.61 24.60
C LEU A 61 -11.07 5.75 24.04
N TYR A 62 -11.20 4.42 24.07
CA TYR A 62 -10.23 3.50 23.47
C TYR A 62 -10.09 3.71 21.95
N ILE A 63 -11.21 3.93 21.25
CA ILE A 63 -11.23 4.08 19.78
C ILE A 63 -10.38 5.27 19.32
N PRO A 64 -10.62 6.52 19.77
CA PRO A 64 -9.82 7.67 19.35
C PRO A 64 -8.35 7.57 19.79
N LYS A 65 -8.05 6.87 20.89
CA LYS A 65 -6.69 6.78 21.44
C LYS A 65 -5.81 5.71 20.80
N HIS A 66 -6.39 4.58 20.39
CA HIS A 66 -5.63 3.39 19.97
C HIS A 66 -5.97 2.94 18.55
N VAL A 67 -7.21 3.12 18.09
CA VAL A 67 -7.70 2.59 16.81
C VAL A 67 -7.62 3.64 15.69
N MET A 68 -8.00 4.88 16.01
CA MET A 68 -7.98 5.99 15.05
C MET A 68 -6.60 6.39 14.52
N PRO A 69 -5.50 6.43 15.32
CA PRO A 69 -4.21 6.85 14.80
C PRO A 69 -3.73 6.03 13.59
N PRO A 70 -3.68 4.69 13.66
CA PRO A 70 -3.35 3.89 12.49
C PRO A 70 -4.30 4.08 11.31
N LEU A 71 -5.60 4.28 11.58
CA LEU A 71 -6.61 4.49 10.54
C LEU A 71 -6.35 5.82 9.80
N ILE A 72 -6.15 6.91 10.53
CA ILE A 72 -5.84 8.23 9.98
C ILE A 72 -4.54 8.19 9.18
N LEU A 73 -3.48 7.55 9.69
CA LEU A 73 -2.19 7.43 9.00
C LEU A 73 -2.29 6.65 7.68
N ASN A 74 -3.03 5.54 7.67
CA ASN A 74 -3.28 4.76 6.45
C ASN A 74 -4.16 5.52 5.44
N SER A 75 -5.15 6.28 5.91
CA SER A 75 -6.01 7.11 5.05
C SER A 75 -5.23 8.29 4.46
N ALA A 76 -4.45 9.00 5.27
CA ALA A 76 -3.65 10.15 4.82
C ALA A 76 -2.68 9.76 3.69
N THR A 77 -2.01 8.61 3.82
CA THR A 77 -1.12 8.11 2.77
C THR A 77 -1.88 7.71 1.49
N GLY A 78 -3.14 7.28 1.59
CA GLY A 78 -4.01 7.05 0.44
C GLY A 78 -4.48 8.35 -0.23
N VAL A 79 -4.82 9.37 0.55
CA VAL A 79 -5.18 10.71 0.05
C VAL A 79 -4.01 11.33 -0.69
N ILE A 80 -2.81 11.30 -0.11
CA ILE A 80 -1.60 11.82 -0.76
C ILE A 80 -1.33 11.10 -2.08
N LEU A 81 -1.46 9.78 -2.11
CA LEU A 81 -1.32 8.99 -3.33
C LEU A 81 -2.29 9.46 -4.41
N TYR A 82 -3.59 9.52 -4.10
CA TYR A 82 -4.61 9.81 -5.10
C TYR A 82 -4.58 11.28 -5.56
N THR A 83 -4.38 12.22 -4.65
CA THR A 83 -4.24 13.65 -4.98
C THR A 83 -3.00 13.91 -5.85
N THR A 84 -1.86 13.30 -5.50
CA THR A 84 -0.65 13.42 -6.33
C THR A 84 -0.84 12.77 -7.69
N TYR A 85 -1.54 11.64 -7.77
CA TYR A 85 -1.87 10.99 -9.04
C TYR A 85 -2.71 11.90 -9.93
N LEU A 86 -3.83 12.43 -9.42
CA LEU A 86 -4.69 13.32 -10.19
C LEU A 86 -3.96 14.59 -10.63
N GLY A 87 -3.24 15.24 -9.72
CA GLY A 87 -2.48 16.45 -10.04
C GLY A 87 -1.36 16.20 -11.06
N SER A 88 -0.63 15.09 -10.92
CA SER A 88 0.41 14.71 -11.89
C SER A 88 -0.18 14.34 -13.24
N LEU A 89 -1.32 13.64 -13.25
CA LEU A 89 -2.02 13.26 -14.47
C LEU A 89 -2.53 14.48 -15.22
N GLN A 90 -3.15 15.44 -14.53
CA GLN A 90 -3.56 16.72 -15.12
C GLN A 90 -2.36 17.46 -15.73
N ALA A 91 -1.28 17.65 -14.97
CA ALA A 91 -0.09 18.34 -15.45
C ALA A 91 0.61 17.67 -16.65
N LEU A 92 0.56 16.33 -16.74
CA LEU A 92 1.09 15.57 -17.86
C LEU A 92 0.13 15.57 -19.06
N SER A 93 -1.18 15.58 -18.81
CA SER A 93 -2.23 15.53 -19.82
C SER A 93 -2.52 16.89 -20.45
N ASP A 94 -2.24 18.01 -19.76
CA ASP A 94 -2.37 19.38 -20.31
C ASP A 94 -1.52 19.62 -21.57
N LYS A 95 -0.55 18.73 -21.86
CA LYS A 95 0.22 18.74 -23.11
C LYS A 95 -0.54 18.12 -24.30
N HIS A 96 -1.68 17.50 -24.05
CA HIS A 96 -2.53 16.84 -25.03
C HIS A 96 -3.97 17.38 -24.94
N THR A 97 -4.66 17.46 -26.08
CA THR A 97 -5.97 18.11 -26.30
C THR A 97 -7.04 17.72 -25.26
N VAL A 98 -8.06 18.57 -25.03
CA VAL A 98 -9.17 18.44 -24.04
C VAL A 98 -9.80 17.03 -23.92
N GLY A 99 -9.74 16.18 -24.94
CA GLY A 99 -10.20 14.78 -24.90
C GLY A 99 -9.29 13.79 -24.15
N THR A 100 -8.04 14.11 -23.85
CA THR A 100 -7.06 13.19 -23.25
C THR A 100 -7.31 12.92 -21.76
N LEU A 101 -8.00 13.83 -21.05
CA LEU A 101 -8.41 13.60 -19.65
C LEU A 101 -9.48 12.50 -19.52
N VAL A 102 -10.28 12.28 -20.56
CA VAL A 102 -11.31 11.23 -20.59
C VAL A 102 -10.68 9.87 -20.90
N TYR A 103 -9.62 9.85 -21.71
CA TYR A 103 -8.89 8.65 -22.12
C TYR A 103 -7.37 8.85 -22.01
N PRO A 104 -6.81 8.83 -20.80
CA PRO A 104 -5.40 9.10 -20.61
C PRO A 104 -4.53 7.99 -21.21
N SER A 105 -3.39 8.37 -21.77
CA SER A 105 -2.45 7.40 -22.33
C SER A 105 -1.89 6.49 -21.21
N PRO A 106 -1.65 5.19 -21.44
CA PRO A 106 -1.08 4.28 -20.43
C PRO A 106 0.29 4.72 -19.90
N LEU A 107 1.00 5.56 -20.67
CA LEU A 107 2.32 6.06 -20.34
C LEU A 107 2.22 7.26 -19.39
N ASP A 108 1.27 8.18 -19.61
CA ASP A 108 1.05 9.32 -18.71
C ASP A 108 0.51 8.84 -17.36
N THR A 109 -0.37 7.83 -17.36
CA THR A 109 -0.87 7.20 -16.13
C THR A 109 0.23 6.43 -15.41
N PHE A 110 1.17 5.82 -16.13
CA PHE A 110 2.36 5.21 -15.54
C PHE A 110 3.26 6.25 -14.87
N ARG A 111 3.57 7.37 -15.55
CA ARG A 111 4.37 8.47 -15.00
C ARG A 111 3.71 9.13 -13.80
N ALA A 112 2.41 9.43 -13.91
CA ALA A 112 1.63 9.98 -12.80
C ALA A 112 1.57 9.00 -11.61
N GLY A 113 1.38 7.70 -11.88
CA GLY A 113 1.41 6.66 -10.86
C GLY A 113 2.77 6.50 -10.18
N PHE A 114 3.86 6.67 -10.93
CA PHE A 114 5.22 6.66 -10.39
C PHE A 114 5.45 7.83 -9.44
N LEU A 115 5.09 9.06 -9.85
CA LEU A 115 5.19 10.26 -9.01
C LEU A 115 4.31 10.18 -7.76
N ALA A 116 3.10 9.65 -7.92
CA ALA A 116 2.19 9.40 -6.81
C ALA A 116 2.76 8.40 -5.80
N GLY A 117 3.34 7.29 -6.29
CA GLY A 117 4.01 6.30 -5.44
C GLY A 117 5.23 6.88 -4.74
N PHE A 118 5.99 7.75 -5.41
CA PHE A 118 7.10 8.48 -4.81
C PHE A 118 6.63 9.39 -3.67
N ALA A 119 5.66 10.27 -3.91
CA ALA A 119 5.13 11.19 -2.89
C ALA A 119 4.51 10.42 -1.70
N GLN A 120 3.76 9.36 -1.99
CA GLN A 120 3.23 8.47 -0.95
C GLN A 120 4.35 7.88 -0.12
N SER A 121 5.42 7.35 -0.75
CA SER A 121 6.52 6.69 -0.05
C SER A 121 7.21 7.63 0.93
N LEU A 122 7.33 8.91 0.59
CA LEU A 122 7.91 9.95 1.45
C LEU A 122 7.03 10.18 2.68
N ALA A 123 5.71 10.33 2.48
CA ALA A 123 4.76 10.47 3.57
C ALA A 123 4.66 9.22 4.46
N ALA A 124 4.92 8.04 3.91
CA ALA A 124 4.88 6.78 4.64
C ALA A 124 6.18 6.42 5.38
N ALA A 125 7.32 6.99 5.00
CA ALA A 125 8.61 6.74 5.64
C ALA A 125 8.56 6.80 7.19
N PRO A 126 7.99 7.83 7.84
CA PRO A 126 7.90 7.86 9.31
C PRO A 126 7.05 6.73 9.89
N ILE A 127 5.97 6.34 9.20
CA ILE A 127 5.07 5.26 9.63
C ILE A 127 5.80 3.91 9.53
N ASP A 128 6.47 3.67 8.41
CA ASP A 128 7.25 2.44 8.17
C ASP A 128 8.39 2.32 9.19
N ALA A 129 9.06 3.43 9.52
CA ALA A 129 10.13 3.45 10.51
C ALA A 129 9.64 3.11 11.92
N ILE A 130 8.48 3.64 12.33
CA ILE A 130 7.84 3.29 13.61
C ILE A 130 7.44 1.82 13.60
N GLN A 131 6.81 1.33 12.53
CA GLN A 131 6.36 -0.05 12.44
C GLN A 131 7.51 -1.06 12.46
N ALA A 132 8.60 -0.77 11.75
CA ALA A 132 9.77 -1.63 11.70
C ALA A 132 10.48 -1.76 13.07
N ARG A 133 10.29 -0.77 13.95
CA ARG A 133 10.95 -0.69 15.27
C ARG A 133 10.00 -0.86 16.45
N SER A 134 8.70 -0.94 16.22
CA SER A 134 7.72 -1.18 17.28
C SER A 134 7.77 -2.66 17.68
N SER A 135 8.47 -2.95 18.78
CA SER A 135 8.52 -4.29 19.33
C SER A 135 7.18 -4.65 19.99
N ALA A 136 6.63 -5.83 19.67
CA ALA A 136 5.39 -6.32 20.30
C ALA A 136 5.52 -6.43 21.83
N LEU A 137 6.74 -6.66 22.32
CA LEU A 137 7.07 -6.67 23.75
C LEU A 137 7.00 -5.27 24.39
N GLU A 138 7.47 -4.22 23.71
CA GLU A 138 7.40 -2.83 24.19
C GLU A 138 5.95 -2.31 24.24
N VAL A 139 5.14 -2.78 23.31
CA VAL A 139 3.69 -2.53 23.26
C VAL A 139 2.96 -3.21 24.43
N LEU A 140 3.42 -4.38 24.87
CA LEU A 140 2.82 -5.19 25.94
C LEU A 140 3.38 -4.88 27.34
N SER A 141 4.63 -4.41 27.45
CA SER A 141 5.35 -4.26 28.74
C SER A 141 5.02 -2.99 29.53
N GLY A 142 4.00 -2.21 29.14
CA GLY A 142 3.45 -1.13 29.98
C GLY A 142 3.53 0.29 29.42
N GLY A 143 4.22 0.54 28.31
CA GLY A 143 4.34 1.89 27.74
C GLY A 143 3.01 2.50 27.25
N ILE A 144 2.05 1.65 26.89
CA ILE A 144 0.81 2.02 26.19
C ILE A 144 -0.43 2.02 27.11
N HIS A 145 -0.34 1.47 28.32
CA HIS A 145 -1.50 1.39 29.21
C HIS A 145 -2.04 2.76 29.63
N ASN A 146 -1.17 3.77 29.74
CA ASN A 146 -1.55 5.13 30.15
C ASN A 146 -1.30 6.20 29.08
N THR A 147 -0.61 5.88 27.97
CA THR A 147 -0.28 6.87 26.93
C THR A 147 -1.08 6.65 25.65
N THR A 148 -1.41 7.74 24.98
CA THR A 148 -2.12 7.68 23.69
C THR A 148 -1.14 7.27 22.60
N TYR A 149 -1.56 6.47 21.61
CA TYR A 149 -0.69 6.02 20.51
C TYR A 149 -0.01 7.17 19.77
N TRP A 150 -0.69 8.32 19.70
CA TRP A 150 -0.14 9.55 19.16
C TRP A 150 1.15 9.98 19.88
N GLN A 151 1.14 9.97 21.21
CA GLN A 151 2.28 10.37 22.02
C GLN A 151 3.41 9.34 21.91
N TYR A 152 3.06 8.05 21.93
CA TYR A 152 4.03 6.97 21.71
C TYR A 152 4.71 7.09 20.34
N GLY A 153 3.94 7.26 19.28
CA GLY A 153 4.47 7.40 17.92
C GLY A 153 5.36 8.62 17.75
N LEU A 154 4.97 9.77 18.33
CA LEU A 154 5.76 11.00 18.26
C LEU A 154 7.08 10.86 19.03
N LYS A 155 7.04 10.29 20.25
CA LYS A 155 8.23 10.03 21.05
C LYS A 155 9.18 9.06 20.33
N LYS A 156 8.64 7.99 19.75
CA LYS A 156 9.43 7.05 18.94
C LYS A 156 10.05 7.70 17.72
N LEU A 157 9.32 8.58 17.03
CA LEU A 157 9.85 9.31 15.89
C LEU A 157 11.00 10.24 16.29
N GLN A 158 10.91 10.87 17.47
CA GLN A 158 11.99 11.68 18.04
C GLN A 158 13.20 10.82 18.44
N GLU A 159 12.99 9.64 19.03
CA GLU A 159 14.06 8.69 19.39
C GLU A 159 14.82 8.17 18.14
N ILE A 160 14.09 7.86 17.06
CA ILE A 160 14.67 7.36 15.80
C ILE A 160 15.45 8.47 15.07
N GLY A 161 14.93 9.70 15.13
CA GLY A 161 15.46 10.84 14.40
C GLY A 161 15.25 10.76 12.89
N VAL A 162 15.49 11.87 12.19
CA VAL A 162 15.26 11.98 10.74
C VAL A 162 16.10 10.99 9.94
N THR A 163 17.37 10.79 10.32
CA THR A 163 18.26 9.85 9.63
C THR A 163 17.81 8.40 9.76
N GLY A 164 17.27 8.01 10.92
CA GLY A 164 16.75 6.66 11.15
C GLY A 164 15.43 6.39 10.42
N VAL A 165 14.61 7.42 10.20
CA VAL A 165 13.37 7.33 9.42
C VAL A 165 13.65 7.00 7.96
N PHE A 166 14.69 7.62 7.39
CA PHE A 166 15.08 7.38 6.00
C PHE A 166 16.06 6.20 5.83
N ALA A 167 16.45 5.54 6.92
CA ALA A 167 17.23 4.30 6.87
C ALA A 167 16.37 3.17 6.29
N GLY A 168 16.63 2.79 5.04
CA GLY A 168 15.81 1.82 4.30
C GLY A 168 14.86 2.43 3.27
N TYR A 169 14.73 3.76 3.21
CA TYR A 169 13.77 4.46 2.35
C TYR A 169 13.90 4.10 0.87
N GLY A 170 15.13 3.91 0.34
CA GLY A 170 15.32 3.61 -1.08
C GLY A 170 14.55 2.36 -1.56
N LEU A 171 14.49 1.30 -0.74
CA LEU A 171 13.72 0.09 -1.07
C LEU A 171 12.21 0.36 -1.03
N SER A 172 11.75 1.15 -0.05
CA SER A 172 10.35 1.59 0.01
C SER A 172 9.99 2.42 -1.22
N MET A 173 10.81 3.41 -1.56
CA MET A 173 10.62 4.30 -2.70
C MET A 173 10.47 3.51 -4.00
N VAL A 174 11.41 2.61 -4.31
CA VAL A 174 11.36 1.80 -5.53
C VAL A 174 10.13 0.92 -5.55
N LYS A 175 9.84 0.24 -4.44
CA LYS A 175 8.66 -0.64 -4.31
C LYS A 175 7.34 0.09 -4.53
N GLU A 176 7.14 1.24 -3.89
CA GLU A 176 5.89 1.99 -4.01
C GLU A 176 5.79 2.67 -5.39
N SER A 177 6.86 3.31 -5.88
CA SER A 177 6.83 4.02 -7.16
C SER A 177 6.55 3.08 -8.32
N VAL A 178 7.28 1.95 -8.40
CA VAL A 178 7.07 0.96 -9.47
C VAL A 178 5.71 0.27 -9.30
N GLY A 179 5.34 -0.10 -8.06
CA GLY A 179 4.05 -0.73 -7.79
C GLY A 179 2.87 0.12 -8.27
N PHE A 180 2.83 1.39 -7.88
CA PHE A 180 1.72 2.28 -8.25
C PHE A 180 1.75 2.73 -9.72
N ALA A 181 2.93 2.85 -10.34
CA ALA A 181 3.02 3.11 -11.77
C ALA A 181 2.30 2.03 -12.60
N PHE A 182 2.58 0.76 -12.32
CA PHE A 182 1.90 -0.35 -12.99
C PHE A 182 0.44 -0.53 -12.55
N TYR A 183 0.09 -0.22 -11.30
CA TYR A 183 -1.29 -0.24 -10.82
C TYR A 183 -2.18 0.72 -11.63
N PHE A 184 -1.82 2.00 -11.68
CA PHE A 184 -2.64 3.00 -12.37
C PHE A 184 -2.63 2.80 -13.89
N SER A 185 -1.50 2.40 -14.47
CA SER A 185 -1.42 2.08 -15.90
C SER A 185 -2.33 0.89 -16.27
N THR A 186 -2.30 -0.19 -15.48
CA THR A 186 -3.18 -1.35 -15.69
C THR A 186 -4.64 -0.99 -15.49
N PHE A 187 -4.95 -0.22 -14.44
CA PHE A 187 -6.31 0.22 -14.13
C PHE A 187 -6.91 1.02 -15.29
N GLU A 188 -6.19 2.04 -15.77
CA GLU A 188 -6.66 2.90 -16.85
C GLU A 188 -6.73 2.17 -18.20
N TYR A 189 -5.77 1.27 -18.48
CA TYR A 189 -5.80 0.45 -19.69
C TYR A 189 -7.05 -0.44 -19.76
N ILE A 190 -7.37 -1.15 -18.67
CA ILE A 190 -8.55 -2.04 -18.63
C ILE A 190 -9.84 -1.22 -18.60
N LYS A 191 -9.90 -0.17 -17.79
CA LYS A 191 -11.09 0.69 -17.65
C LYS A 191 -11.47 1.35 -18.97
N ASN A 192 -10.49 1.81 -19.75
CA ASN A 192 -10.74 2.60 -20.95
C ASN A 192 -10.59 1.76 -22.23
N GLN A 193 -9.40 1.24 -22.50
CA GLN A 193 -9.09 0.61 -23.80
C GLN A 193 -9.76 -0.74 -23.95
N ALA A 194 -9.71 -1.59 -22.92
CA ALA A 194 -10.38 -2.89 -22.97
C ALA A 194 -11.91 -2.73 -23.04
N PHE A 195 -12.47 -1.73 -22.36
CA PHE A 195 -13.89 -1.38 -22.45
C PHE A 195 -14.26 -0.94 -23.86
N CYS A 196 -13.58 0.06 -24.43
CA CYS A 196 -13.85 0.55 -25.78
C CYS A 196 -13.72 -0.56 -26.83
N ASN A 197 -12.69 -1.40 -26.75
CA ASN A 197 -12.52 -2.53 -27.66
C ASN A 197 -13.67 -3.52 -27.57
N THR A 198 -14.13 -3.83 -26.35
CA THR A 198 -15.26 -4.75 -26.14
C THR A 198 -16.57 -4.17 -26.64
N VAL A 199 -16.81 -2.89 -26.37
CA VAL A 199 -18.00 -2.16 -26.85
C VAL A 199 -18.00 -2.12 -28.38
N ASN A 200 -16.89 -1.77 -29.01
CA ASN A 200 -16.75 -1.75 -30.47
C ASN A 200 -16.98 -3.15 -31.08
N MET A 201 -16.46 -4.20 -30.45
CA MET A 201 -16.70 -5.59 -30.86
C MET A 201 -18.18 -5.97 -30.76
N ILE A 202 -18.85 -5.62 -29.67
CA ILE A 202 -20.29 -5.91 -29.47
C ILE A 202 -21.13 -5.16 -30.50
N TYR A 203 -20.90 -3.86 -30.69
CA TYR A 203 -21.64 -3.07 -31.68
C TYR A 203 -21.34 -3.53 -33.11
N GLY A 204 -20.09 -3.87 -33.43
CA GLY A 204 -19.69 -4.44 -34.72
C GLY A 204 -20.41 -5.76 -35.02
N TYR A 205 -20.43 -6.68 -34.06
CA TYR A 205 -21.17 -7.94 -34.18
C TYR A 205 -22.67 -7.72 -34.37
N ARG A 206 -23.27 -6.78 -33.62
CA ARG A 206 -24.70 -6.45 -33.76
C ARG A 206 -25.03 -5.84 -35.11
N LYS A 207 -24.17 -4.93 -35.61
CA LYS A 207 -24.30 -4.33 -36.93
C LYS A 207 -24.23 -5.40 -38.02
N LEU A 208 -23.23 -6.29 -37.96
CA LEU A 208 -23.09 -7.40 -38.89
C LEU A 208 -24.32 -8.32 -38.87
N LYS A 209 -24.79 -8.69 -37.69
CA LYS A 209 -25.98 -9.53 -37.51
C LYS A 209 -27.25 -8.86 -38.05
N ALA A 210 -27.42 -7.56 -37.84
CA ALA A 210 -28.56 -6.80 -38.35
C ALA A 210 -28.54 -6.72 -39.89
N THR A 211 -27.36 -6.52 -40.48
CA THR A 211 -27.17 -6.54 -41.94
C THR A 211 -27.48 -7.92 -42.53
N ILE A 212 -27.05 -9.01 -41.88
CA ILE A 212 -27.31 -10.38 -42.36
C ILE A 212 -28.78 -10.79 -42.23
N LEU A 213 -29.46 -10.35 -41.16
CA LEU A 213 -30.85 -10.73 -40.85
C LEU A 213 -31.91 -9.74 -41.37
N PHE A 214 -31.52 -8.71 -42.13
CA PHE A 214 -32.41 -7.64 -42.63
C PHE A 214 -33.37 -7.11 -41.55
N ARG A 215 -32.85 -6.83 -40.35
CA ARG A 215 -33.68 -6.45 -39.20
C ARG A 215 -33.84 -4.93 -39.11
N ASP A 216 -35.08 -4.49 -38.91
CA ASP A 216 -35.44 -3.09 -38.67
C ASP A 216 -34.73 -2.47 -37.45
N PRO A 217 -34.62 -1.12 -37.40
CA PRO A 217 -33.99 -0.42 -36.28
C PRO A 217 -34.65 -0.76 -34.93
N PRO A 218 -33.87 -0.74 -33.84
CA PRO A 218 -34.36 -1.15 -32.52
C PRO A 218 -35.49 -0.23 -32.02
N SER A 219 -36.53 -0.83 -31.44
CA SER A 219 -37.62 -0.12 -30.74
C SER A 219 -37.10 0.69 -29.54
N SER A 220 -37.88 1.68 -29.07
CA SER A 220 -37.52 2.54 -27.91
C SER A 220 -37.20 1.74 -26.65
N GLU A 221 -37.93 0.65 -26.37
CA GLU A 221 -37.63 -0.27 -25.27
C GLU A 221 -36.30 -1.01 -25.46
N SER A 222 -35.99 -1.43 -26.69
CA SER A 222 -34.71 -2.07 -27.02
C SER A 222 -33.54 -1.11 -26.79
N SER A 223 -33.72 0.18 -27.09
CA SER A 223 -32.71 1.23 -26.86
C SER A 223 -32.46 1.48 -25.37
N ARG A 224 -33.52 1.50 -24.54
CA ARG A 224 -33.38 1.56 -23.07
C ARG A 224 -32.62 0.36 -22.51
N GLN A 225 -32.93 -0.84 -22.99
CA GLN A 225 -32.24 -2.06 -22.57
C GLN A 225 -30.75 -2.06 -22.99
N ILE A 226 -30.42 -1.52 -24.17
CA ILE A 226 -29.03 -1.35 -24.63
C ILE A 226 -28.26 -0.42 -23.68
N ASN A 227 -28.86 0.69 -23.28
CA ASN A 227 -28.22 1.64 -22.38
C ASN A 227 -27.98 1.04 -20.98
N ARG A 228 -28.97 0.33 -20.44
CA ARG A 228 -28.81 -0.41 -19.17
C ARG A 228 -27.68 -1.43 -19.22
N ASN A 229 -27.62 -2.21 -20.31
CA ASN A 229 -26.55 -3.18 -20.53
C ASN A 229 -25.18 -2.50 -20.64
N HIS A 230 -25.11 -1.31 -21.24
CA HIS A 230 -23.88 -0.52 -21.34
C HIS A 230 -23.41 -0.01 -19.96
N LYS A 231 -24.31 0.53 -19.12
CA LYS A 231 -24.01 0.95 -17.72
C LYS A 231 -23.51 -0.24 -16.88
N PHE A 232 -24.14 -1.41 -17.02
CA PHE A 232 -23.71 -2.64 -16.35
C PHE A 232 -22.33 -3.13 -16.84
N LEU A 233 -22.08 -3.08 -18.16
CA LEU A 233 -20.80 -3.46 -18.75
C LEU A 233 -19.68 -2.53 -18.27
N GLN A 234 -19.89 -1.21 -18.31
CA GLN A 234 -18.94 -0.21 -17.81
C GLN A 234 -18.56 -0.49 -16.35
N THR A 235 -19.56 -0.76 -15.52
CA THR A 235 -19.36 -1.09 -14.10
C THR A 235 -18.53 -2.37 -13.92
N THR A 236 -18.81 -3.40 -14.72
CA THR A 236 -18.04 -4.66 -14.70
C THR A 236 -16.58 -4.43 -15.09
N PHE A 237 -16.32 -3.60 -16.10
CA PHE A 237 -14.95 -3.24 -16.51
C PHE A 237 -14.22 -2.42 -15.45
N ILE A 238 -14.89 -1.52 -14.73
CA ILE A 238 -14.29 -0.78 -13.61
C ILE A 238 -13.89 -1.75 -12.49
N LEU A 239 -14.76 -2.69 -12.13
CA LEU A 239 -14.47 -3.71 -11.11
C LEU A 239 -13.32 -4.63 -11.54
N LEU A 240 -13.33 -5.10 -12.79
CA LEU A 240 -12.27 -5.93 -13.34
C LEU A 240 -10.94 -5.19 -13.39
N ALA A 241 -10.95 -3.91 -13.82
CA ALA A 241 -9.77 -3.06 -13.81
C ALA A 241 -9.18 -2.92 -12.40
N GLY A 242 -10.02 -2.70 -11.38
CA GLY A 242 -9.59 -2.63 -9.99
C GLY A 242 -8.97 -3.94 -9.48
N ALA A 243 -9.61 -5.08 -9.77
CA ALA A 243 -9.11 -6.40 -9.36
C ALA A 243 -7.79 -6.76 -10.05
N SER A 244 -7.70 -6.55 -11.37
CA SER A 244 -6.48 -6.79 -12.16
C SER A 244 -5.34 -5.86 -11.75
N ALA A 245 -5.61 -4.58 -11.53
CA ALA A 245 -4.60 -3.63 -11.04
C ALA A 245 -4.09 -4.02 -9.65
N ALA A 246 -4.97 -4.43 -8.73
CA ALA A 246 -4.59 -4.91 -7.41
C ALA A 246 -3.71 -6.18 -7.48
N PHE A 247 -4.03 -7.10 -8.40
CA PHE A 247 -3.19 -8.27 -8.66
C PHE A 247 -1.79 -7.88 -9.16
N VAL A 248 -1.71 -6.98 -10.14
CA VAL A 248 -0.44 -6.49 -10.69
C VAL A 248 0.39 -5.78 -9.61
N LEU A 249 -0.24 -4.93 -8.81
CA LEU A 249 0.39 -4.26 -7.67
C LEU A 249 0.99 -5.27 -6.71
N LEU A 250 0.22 -6.31 -6.35
CA LEU A 250 0.69 -7.36 -5.45
C LEU A 250 1.85 -8.16 -6.06
N ALA A 251 1.75 -8.52 -7.34
CA ALA A 251 2.79 -9.26 -8.05
C ALA A 251 4.13 -8.52 -8.02
N ILE A 252 4.10 -7.22 -8.30
CA ILE A 252 5.30 -6.36 -8.32
C ILE A 252 5.85 -6.12 -6.91
N GLN A 253 4.98 -5.78 -5.97
CA GLN A 253 5.41 -5.44 -4.61
C GLN A 253 5.87 -6.66 -3.81
N TYR A 254 5.41 -7.88 -4.12
CA TYR A 254 5.72 -9.08 -3.34
C TYR A 254 7.23 -9.38 -3.21
N PRO A 255 8.00 -9.57 -4.29
CA PRO A 255 9.44 -9.84 -4.17
C PRO A 255 10.19 -8.67 -3.53
N LEU A 256 9.80 -7.43 -3.82
CA LEU A 256 10.41 -6.22 -3.24
C LEU A 256 10.15 -6.12 -1.74
N THR A 257 8.93 -6.44 -1.29
CA THR A 257 8.55 -6.49 0.13
C THR A 257 9.36 -7.55 0.87
N LYS A 258 9.64 -8.69 0.23
CA LYS A 258 10.49 -9.74 0.82
C LYS A 258 11.91 -9.25 1.08
N VAL A 259 12.52 -8.56 0.12
CA VAL A 259 13.86 -7.95 0.27
C VAL A 259 13.83 -6.84 1.33
N GLN A 260 12.82 -5.97 1.28
CA GLN A 260 12.62 -4.89 2.25
C GLN A 260 12.52 -5.43 3.68
N ASN A 261 11.75 -6.49 3.92
CA ASN A 261 11.60 -7.09 5.24
C ASN A 261 12.93 -7.67 5.78
N ILE A 262 13.78 -8.22 4.91
CA ILE A 262 15.12 -8.68 5.31
C ILE A 262 16.00 -7.49 5.73
N HIS A 263 15.91 -6.38 5.00
CA HIS A 263 16.64 -5.16 5.33
C HIS A 263 16.17 -4.53 6.65
N LEU A 264 14.85 -4.36 6.83
CA LEU A 264 14.28 -3.75 8.03
C LEU A 264 14.60 -4.56 9.29
N LYS A 265 14.52 -5.89 9.23
CA LYS A 265 14.94 -6.76 10.36
C LYS A 265 16.40 -6.63 10.71
N ARG A 266 17.26 -6.37 9.73
CA ARG A 266 18.68 -6.09 9.99
C ARG A 266 18.86 -4.74 10.68
N LEU A 267 18.15 -3.70 10.23
CA LEU A 267 18.19 -2.40 10.90
C LEU A 267 17.72 -2.52 12.35
N GLU A 268 16.64 -3.26 12.61
CA GLU A 268 16.17 -3.59 13.96
C GLU A 268 17.27 -4.28 14.79
N TYR A 269 17.94 -5.28 14.23
CA TYR A 269 19.05 -5.95 14.92
C TYR A 269 20.21 -5.01 15.25
N LEU A 270 20.59 -4.12 14.32
CA LEU A 270 21.65 -3.13 14.55
C LEU A 270 21.26 -2.13 15.63
N ASP A 271 20.00 -1.71 15.67
CA ASP A 271 19.49 -0.78 16.68
C ASP A 271 19.48 -1.44 18.07
N ILE A 272 19.09 -2.71 18.19
CA ILE A 272 19.17 -3.48 19.44
C ILE A 272 20.63 -3.65 19.89
N ALA A 273 21.52 -4.00 18.97
CA ALA A 273 22.94 -4.14 19.27
C ALA A 273 23.57 -2.81 19.72
N ALA A 274 23.18 -1.69 19.10
CA ALA A 274 23.62 -0.36 19.48
C ALA A 274 23.08 0.06 20.86
N GLN A 275 21.87 -0.33 21.23
CA GLN A 275 21.31 -0.10 22.57
C GLN A 275 22.03 -0.92 23.65
N GLN A 276 22.50 -2.11 23.31
CA GLN A 276 23.25 -2.99 24.21
C GLN A 276 24.72 -2.56 24.35
N ALA A 277 25.30 -1.94 23.31
CA ALA A 277 26.64 -1.38 23.36
C ALA A 277 26.64 -0.07 24.17
N LYS A 278 27.22 -0.10 25.39
CA LYS A 278 27.52 1.11 26.19
C LYS A 278 28.25 2.17 25.34
N PRO A 279 28.02 3.48 25.56
CA PRO A 279 28.70 4.52 24.80
C PRO A 279 30.22 4.42 25.04
N ALA A 280 30.98 4.28 23.95
CA ALA A 280 32.44 4.35 23.99
C ALA A 280 32.87 5.76 24.45
N PRO A 281 33.94 5.89 25.25
CA PRO A 281 34.45 7.20 25.65
C PRO A 281 34.83 8.05 24.42
N PRO A 282 34.71 9.38 24.52
CA PRO A 282 34.96 10.28 23.40
C PRO A 282 36.38 10.08 22.85
N ALA A 283 36.47 9.86 21.54
CA ALA A 283 37.74 9.77 20.84
C ALA A 283 38.50 11.10 20.95
N PRO A 284 39.84 11.09 21.14
CA PRO A 284 40.64 12.31 21.18
C PRO A 284 40.56 13.07 19.84
N PRO A 285 40.69 14.41 19.86
CA PRO A 285 40.55 15.25 18.69
C PRO A 285 41.57 14.85 17.60
N ALA A 286 41.06 14.62 16.40
CA ALA A 286 41.89 14.29 15.24
C ALA A 286 42.75 15.49 14.82
N VAL A 287 44.04 15.25 14.64
CA VAL A 287 45.05 16.20 14.16
C VAL A 287 44.82 16.50 12.68
N ASP A 288 44.85 17.78 12.35
CA ASP A 288 44.67 18.37 11.03
C ASP A 288 45.93 18.20 10.16
N PRO A 289 45.82 17.75 8.89
CA PRO A 289 46.81 18.12 7.89
C PRO A 289 46.12 18.81 6.72
N SER A 290 46.35 20.11 6.66
CA SER A 290 46.09 21.01 5.54
C SER A 290 46.72 20.51 4.24
N THR A 291 45.90 20.33 3.20
CA THR A 291 46.27 20.58 1.79
C THR A 291 44.99 20.61 0.93
N LYS A 292 44.45 21.82 0.67
CA LYS A 292 43.24 21.98 -0.16
C LYS A 292 43.63 22.35 -1.60
N HIS A 293 43.30 21.47 -2.55
CA HIS A 293 43.33 21.79 -3.99
C HIS A 293 42.06 22.56 -4.42
N PRO A 294 42.16 23.56 -5.31
CA PRO A 294 41.10 24.54 -5.59
C PRO A 294 39.84 23.98 -6.27
N ILE A 295 39.91 22.78 -6.84
CA ILE A 295 38.78 22.12 -7.54
C ILE A 295 37.84 21.40 -6.55
N SER A 296 38.33 21.09 -5.34
CA SER A 296 37.58 20.32 -4.33
C SER A 296 36.58 21.15 -3.51
N ALA A 297 36.68 22.48 -3.50
CA ALA A 297 35.92 23.38 -2.62
C ALA A 297 34.40 23.38 -2.84
N LYS A 298 33.93 23.13 -4.07
CA LYS A 298 32.48 23.04 -4.39
C LYS A 298 31.87 21.67 -4.10
N LEU A 299 32.68 20.61 -4.08
CA LEU A 299 32.25 19.22 -3.86
C LEU A 299 32.56 18.72 -2.44
N GLN A 300 33.43 19.41 -1.69
CA GLN A 300 33.75 19.14 -0.29
C GLN A 300 32.51 18.91 0.58
N PRO A 301 31.47 19.77 0.57
CA PRO A 301 30.29 19.56 1.41
C PRO A 301 29.52 18.27 1.07
N PHE A 302 29.54 17.83 -0.19
CA PHE A 302 28.94 16.56 -0.62
C PHE A 302 29.79 15.37 -0.20
N ILE A 303 31.12 15.46 -0.34
CA ILE A 303 32.06 14.40 0.05
C ILE A 303 32.06 14.22 1.58
N ASP A 304 32.03 15.30 2.34
CA ASP A 304 32.01 15.26 3.81
C ASP A 304 30.67 14.75 4.36
N TYR A 305 29.56 14.93 3.62
CA TYR A 305 28.28 14.27 3.91
C TYR A 305 28.41 12.73 3.86
N PHE A 306 29.08 12.18 2.84
CA PHE A 306 29.32 10.72 2.74
C PHE A 306 30.35 10.18 3.75
N LYS A 307 31.19 11.03 4.35
CA LYS A 307 32.10 10.66 5.44
C LYS A 307 31.40 10.50 6.78
N ASN A 308 30.13 10.92 6.91
CA ASN A 308 29.39 10.76 8.17
C ASN A 308 29.27 9.27 8.51
N PRO A 309 29.75 8.81 9.69
CA PRO A 309 29.77 7.39 10.06
C PRO A 309 28.39 6.74 9.99
N LYS A 310 27.32 7.51 10.23
CA LYS A 310 25.93 7.01 10.12
C LYS A 310 25.53 6.69 8.67
N ILE A 311 25.90 7.54 7.71
CA ILE A 311 25.58 7.33 6.29
C ILE A 311 26.37 6.15 5.73
N LYS A 312 27.64 6.04 6.11
CA LYS A 312 28.47 4.87 5.76
C LYS A 312 27.88 3.57 6.32
N LEU A 313 27.42 3.57 7.58
CA LEU A 313 26.73 2.43 8.19
C LEU A 313 25.46 2.04 7.41
N TYR A 314 24.64 3.02 7.02
CA TYR A 314 23.43 2.74 6.24
C TYR A 314 23.76 2.21 4.85
N TYR A 315 24.73 2.78 4.14
CA TYR A 315 25.16 2.27 2.84
C TYR A 315 25.70 0.83 2.95
N GLN A 316 26.53 0.56 3.95
CA GLN A 316 27.00 -0.79 4.23
C GLN A 316 25.85 -1.75 4.54
N SER A 317 24.84 -1.31 5.28
CA SER A 317 23.66 -2.14 5.58
C SER A 317 22.90 -2.57 4.32
N TYR A 318 22.86 -1.73 3.27
CA TYR A 318 22.29 -2.08 1.97
C TYR A 318 23.12 -3.15 1.24
N LEU A 319 24.45 -2.95 1.17
CA LEU A 319 25.35 -3.91 0.54
C LEU A 319 25.27 -5.27 1.23
N ASP A 320 25.33 -5.26 2.56
CA ASP A 320 25.22 -6.48 3.35
C ASP A 320 23.86 -7.16 3.14
N THR A 321 22.77 -6.40 2.94
CA THR A 321 21.45 -6.96 2.65
C THR A 321 21.47 -7.69 1.31
N ILE A 322 22.08 -7.10 0.28
CA ILE A 322 22.22 -7.74 -1.04
C ILE A 322 23.01 -9.05 -0.91
N ILE A 323 24.14 -9.04 -0.19
CA ILE A 323 24.95 -10.24 0.05
C ILE A 323 24.14 -11.29 0.82
N HIS A 324 23.36 -10.89 1.82
CA HIS A 324 22.54 -11.82 2.60
C HIS A 324 21.41 -12.43 1.76
N VAL A 325 20.77 -11.64 0.90
CA VAL A 325 19.75 -12.11 -0.04
C VAL A 325 20.35 -13.11 -1.03
N ASP A 326 21.53 -12.84 -1.57
CA ASP A 326 22.23 -13.76 -2.47
C ASP A 326 22.59 -15.08 -1.77
N LYS A 327 23.15 -15.01 -0.56
CA LYS A 327 23.43 -16.21 0.26
C LYS A 327 22.15 -17.00 0.57
N ALA A 328 21.07 -16.32 0.94
CA ALA A 328 19.79 -16.95 1.23
C ALA A 328 19.18 -17.63 -0.01
N LYS A 329 19.32 -17.01 -1.19
CA LYS A 329 18.94 -17.60 -2.47
C LYS A 329 19.79 -18.83 -2.78
N SER A 330 21.11 -18.73 -2.68
CA SER A 330 22.05 -19.81 -2.99
C SER A 330 21.84 -21.06 -2.12
N ARG A 331 21.50 -20.87 -0.83
CA ARG A 331 21.11 -21.98 0.07
C ARG A 331 19.80 -22.67 -0.32
N SER A 332 18.89 -21.96 -0.96
CA SER A 332 17.56 -22.49 -1.29
C SER A 332 17.53 -23.40 -2.53
N LYS A 333 18.58 -23.38 -3.36
CA LYS A 333 18.65 -24.09 -4.66
C LYS A 333 17.52 -23.74 -5.66
N LEU A 334 16.77 -22.66 -5.41
CA LEU A 334 15.67 -22.19 -6.27
C LEU A 334 16.16 -21.14 -7.29
N SER A 335 15.40 -20.97 -8.38
CA SER A 335 15.60 -19.83 -9.29
C SER A 335 15.23 -18.51 -8.60
N TRP A 336 15.75 -17.38 -9.10
CA TRP A 336 15.44 -16.05 -8.54
C TRP A 336 13.94 -15.75 -8.55
N PHE A 337 13.24 -16.15 -9.62
CA PHE A 337 11.80 -15.99 -9.73
C PHE A 337 11.07 -16.87 -8.69
N GLN A 338 11.41 -18.16 -8.59
CA GLN A 338 10.80 -19.06 -7.61
C GLN A 338 11.07 -18.62 -6.17
N TRP A 339 12.29 -18.17 -5.87
CA TRP A 339 12.64 -17.66 -4.55
C TRP A 339 11.87 -16.37 -4.23
N GLY A 340 11.79 -15.43 -5.17
CA GLY A 340 11.08 -14.16 -5.01
C GLY A 340 9.59 -14.36 -4.78
N TYR A 341 8.96 -15.26 -5.53
CA TYR A 341 7.52 -15.54 -5.48
C TYR A 341 7.13 -16.71 -4.58
N ARG A 342 8.06 -17.27 -3.81
CA ARG A 342 7.73 -18.33 -2.83
C ARG A 342 6.72 -17.81 -1.81
N GLY A 343 5.54 -18.44 -1.77
CA GLY A 343 4.42 -18.03 -0.90
C GLY A 343 3.47 -17.00 -1.51
N PHE A 344 3.72 -16.55 -2.74
CA PHE A 344 2.89 -15.56 -3.42
C PHE A 344 1.44 -16.01 -3.57
N ALA A 345 1.19 -17.26 -3.97
CA ALA A 345 -0.17 -17.78 -4.17
C ALA A 345 -1.02 -17.67 -2.89
N TYR A 346 -0.47 -18.05 -1.74
CA TYR A 346 -1.15 -17.93 -0.45
C TYR A 346 -1.41 -16.46 -0.07
N ASN A 347 -0.43 -15.59 -0.28
CA ASN A 347 -0.57 -14.15 -0.02
C ASN A 347 -1.60 -13.50 -0.96
N ALA A 348 -1.62 -13.90 -2.23
CA ALA A 348 -2.58 -13.43 -3.23
C ALA A 348 -4.00 -13.87 -2.90
N LEU A 349 -4.19 -15.15 -2.55
CA LEU A 349 -5.50 -15.70 -2.16
C LEU A 349 -6.07 -15.07 -0.89
N THR A 350 -5.21 -14.57 0.01
CA THR A 350 -5.66 -13.92 1.26
C THR A 350 -5.90 -12.42 1.11
N MET A 351 -5.31 -11.77 0.10
CA MET A 351 -5.40 -10.31 -0.09
C MET A 351 -6.40 -9.90 -1.18
N ILE A 352 -6.46 -10.63 -2.30
CA ILE A 352 -7.28 -10.26 -3.47
C ILE A 352 -8.78 -10.32 -3.17
N PRO A 353 -9.33 -11.38 -2.52
CA PRO A 353 -10.76 -11.41 -2.22
C PRO A 353 -11.19 -10.26 -1.32
N THR A 354 -10.35 -9.84 -0.37
CA THR A 354 -10.61 -8.71 0.52
C THR A 354 -10.71 -7.41 -0.27
N THR A 355 -9.79 -7.17 -1.21
CA THR A 355 -9.84 -5.97 -2.07
C THR A 355 -11.00 -6.01 -3.07
N SER A 356 -11.29 -7.17 -3.65
CA SER A 356 -12.38 -7.34 -4.61
C SER A 356 -13.75 -7.12 -3.98
N VAL A 357 -13.97 -7.55 -2.74
CA VAL A 357 -15.24 -7.28 -2.07
C VAL A 357 -15.34 -5.85 -1.59
N CYS A 358 -14.25 -5.20 -1.16
CA CYS A 358 -14.28 -3.76 -0.92
C CYS A 358 -14.72 -2.99 -2.18
N LEU A 359 -14.20 -3.39 -3.36
CA LEU A 359 -14.62 -2.83 -4.65
C LEU A 359 -16.09 -3.12 -4.95
N LEU A 360 -16.55 -4.35 -4.69
CA LEU A 360 -17.94 -4.75 -4.90
C LEU A 360 -18.91 -3.99 -3.98
N VAL A 361 -18.59 -3.87 -2.69
CA VAL A 361 -19.40 -3.11 -1.72
C VAL A 361 -19.43 -1.63 -2.09
N PHE A 362 -18.27 -1.05 -2.44
CA PHE A 362 -18.19 0.33 -2.92
C PHE A 362 -19.07 0.54 -4.16
N GLU A 363 -19.04 -0.40 -5.10
CA GLU A 363 -19.82 -0.31 -6.32
C GLU A 363 -21.33 -0.47 -6.06
N ILE A 364 -21.73 -1.38 -5.16
CA ILE A 364 -23.12 -1.49 -4.72
C ILE A 364 -23.57 -0.18 -4.08
N LEU A 365 -22.77 0.39 -3.17
CA LEU A 365 -23.10 1.67 -2.53
C LEU A 365 -23.22 2.80 -3.56
N ARG A 366 -22.29 2.86 -4.52
CA ARG A 366 -22.32 3.86 -5.60
C ARG A 366 -23.55 3.70 -6.48
N THR A 367 -23.88 2.47 -6.87
CA THR A 367 -25.05 2.19 -7.71
C THR A 367 -26.33 2.56 -6.98
N ARG A 368 -26.45 2.18 -5.70
CA ARG A 368 -27.59 2.55 -4.84
C ARG A 368 -27.75 4.06 -4.71
N LEU A 369 -26.66 4.79 -4.45
CA LEU A 369 -26.68 6.25 -4.40
C LEU A 369 -27.05 6.89 -5.73
N ALA A 370 -26.58 6.33 -6.85
CA ALA A 370 -26.92 6.82 -8.18
C ALA A 370 -28.39 6.58 -8.52
N ASP A 371 -28.92 5.41 -8.19
CA ASP A 371 -30.33 5.06 -8.37
C ASP A 371 -31.22 5.96 -7.48
N GLU A 372 -30.86 6.19 -6.21
CA GLU A 372 -31.58 7.12 -5.32
C GLU A 372 -31.55 8.58 -5.83
N LEU A 373 -30.46 8.99 -6.48
CA LEU A 373 -30.37 10.32 -7.10
C LEU A 373 -31.24 10.43 -8.36
N GLU A 374 -31.28 9.38 -9.18
CA GLU A 374 -32.15 9.32 -10.37
C GLU A 374 -33.64 9.32 -9.94
N ASP A 375 -34.01 8.54 -8.93
CA ASP A 375 -35.38 8.46 -8.39
C ASP A 375 -35.85 9.76 -7.70
N SER A 376 -34.92 10.57 -7.17
CA SER A 376 -35.24 11.88 -6.56
C SER A 376 -35.30 13.04 -7.56
N LEU A 377 -34.87 12.81 -8.81
CA LEU A 377 -34.89 13.78 -9.91
C LEU A 377 -36.04 13.51 -10.91
N GLU A 378 -36.73 12.38 -10.82
CA GLU A 378 -38.00 12.15 -11.52
C GLU A 378 -39.16 12.75 -10.69
N PRO A 379 -39.90 13.74 -11.23
CA PRO A 379 -41.00 14.41 -10.53
C PRO A 379 -42.29 13.58 -10.43
#